data_AF-A0A7S3WVG4-F1
#
_entry.id   AF-A0A7S3WVG4-F1
#
_cell.length_a   1.000
_cell.length_b   1.000
_cell.length_c   1.000
_cell.angle_alpha   90.00
_cell.angle_beta   90.00
_cell.angle_gamma   90.00
#
_symmetry.space_group_name_H-M   'P 1'
#
loop_
_entity.id
_entity.type
_entity.pdbx_description
1 polymer ?
#
loop_
_entity_poly.entity_id
_entity_poly.type
_entity_poly.pdbx_seq_one_letter_code
_entity_poly.pdbx_strand_id
1 'polypeptide(L)'
;MPAQPEGNSTRSCTFFMLSADFVRQFPGKSLPFFQEIRDDYTTEEPLVEVALDYADVVKGTHIETTLAVSHRWMQPDDPDPDGEQLKALKGFLNSPAGKKIERVWIDSACMPQDHPKGSRSAEDAAAFKRMLKEVNRLYLGTTVLILLDMSYVSRFWTQFESWLSMQFATPSGLKSAVGTKNERHHIVCIQNAAAQAESFTKLLVDQWAKKTPDEAHAFLSKPDVTVTNQGDKDGQLPKIKALDATVQGAFGDISQSLEDELAASEAAAARAEAELAAWETENDAKAGEKNQLKVAARQVASAVAAARKAKEEHAQAISSSVVPAMMRRAEAVLAEGSRGLPGRFEPASAFAGARPGYVFRAGDQGLGYYPDGQIPPRGLPGRF
;
A
#
# COMPACT_ATOMS: atom_id res chain seq x y z
N MET A 1 5.79 39.77 -12.21
CA MET A 1 4.63 38.89 -11.93
C MET A 1 5.17 37.55 -11.50
N PRO A 2 4.83 37.04 -10.31
CA PRO A 2 5.25 35.70 -9.93
C PRO A 2 4.48 34.69 -10.80
N ALA A 3 5.22 33.77 -11.41
CA ALA A 3 4.64 32.65 -12.15
C ALA A 3 3.73 31.85 -11.21
N GLN A 4 2.51 31.56 -11.66
CA GLN A 4 1.65 30.62 -10.96
C GLN A 4 2.33 29.25 -10.92
N PRO A 5 2.31 28.54 -9.78
CA PRO A 5 2.80 27.17 -9.75
C PRO A 5 1.91 26.33 -10.67
N GLU A 6 2.51 25.76 -11.73
CA GLU A 6 1.83 24.78 -12.56
C GLU A 6 1.30 23.66 -11.64
N GLY A 7 -0.02 23.45 -11.67
CA GLY A 7 -0.70 22.39 -10.92
C GLY A 7 -0.14 21.03 -11.32
N ASN A 8 0.80 20.51 -10.52
CA ASN A 8 1.51 19.27 -10.79
C ASN A 8 0.93 18.07 -10.02
N SER A 9 -0.30 18.21 -9.52
CA SER A 9 -0.97 17.27 -8.61
C SER A 9 -1.50 16.00 -9.32
N THR A 10 -1.66 16.03 -10.66
CA THR A 10 -2.38 14.98 -11.42
C THR A 10 -1.53 14.16 -12.38
N ARG A 11 -0.21 14.36 -12.50
CA ARG A 11 0.63 13.51 -13.37
C ARG A 11 0.99 12.20 -12.68
N SER A 12 0.46 11.10 -13.19
CA SER A 12 0.86 9.74 -12.85
C SER A 12 2.22 9.40 -13.45
N CYS A 13 2.94 8.48 -12.80
CA CYS A 13 4.17 7.88 -13.31
C CYS A 13 4.01 6.36 -13.35
N THR A 14 4.28 5.76 -14.50
CA THR A 14 4.33 4.30 -14.63
C THR A 14 5.69 3.78 -14.19
N PHE A 15 5.65 2.78 -13.30
CA PHE A 15 6.79 1.99 -12.86
C PHE A 15 6.61 0.54 -13.30
N PHE A 16 7.70 -0.13 -13.69
CA PHE A 16 7.70 -1.58 -13.81
C PHE A 16 7.92 -2.20 -12.43
N MET A 17 7.25 -3.31 -12.14
CA MET A 17 7.37 -4.05 -10.89
C MET A 17 7.41 -5.54 -11.20
N LEU A 18 8.15 -6.30 -10.41
CA LEU A 18 8.13 -7.75 -10.49
C LEU A 18 6.88 -8.32 -9.83
N SER A 19 6.32 -9.38 -10.41
CA SER A 19 5.43 -10.30 -9.70
C SER A 19 6.12 -10.82 -8.44
N ALA A 20 5.45 -10.75 -7.29
CA ALA A 20 5.98 -11.28 -6.05
C ALA A 20 6.20 -12.81 -6.11
N ASP A 21 5.39 -13.53 -6.90
CA ASP A 21 5.54 -14.97 -7.09
C ASP A 21 6.80 -15.31 -7.88
N PHE A 22 7.12 -14.52 -8.90
CA PHE A 22 8.38 -14.62 -9.62
C PHE A 22 9.56 -14.47 -8.63
N VAL A 23 9.56 -13.43 -7.80
CA VAL A 23 10.63 -13.22 -6.81
C VAL A 23 10.74 -14.36 -5.80
N ARG A 24 9.61 -14.89 -5.32
CA ARG A 24 9.58 -16.04 -4.38
C ARG A 24 10.24 -17.28 -4.98
N GLN A 25 9.98 -17.54 -6.25
CA GLN A 25 10.38 -18.77 -6.93
C GLN A 25 11.72 -18.66 -7.68
N PHE A 26 12.22 -17.44 -7.88
CA PHE A 26 13.42 -17.19 -8.67
C PHE A 26 14.61 -18.04 -8.18
N PRO A 27 15.24 -18.88 -9.02
CA PRO A 27 16.24 -19.86 -8.55
C PRO A 27 17.65 -19.27 -8.38
N GLY A 28 17.92 -18.09 -8.95
CA GLY A 28 19.24 -17.49 -8.92
C GLY A 28 19.64 -16.90 -7.57
N LYS A 29 20.93 -16.58 -7.48
CA LYS A 29 21.57 -16.01 -6.28
C LYS A 29 21.18 -14.55 -6.05
N SER A 30 21.09 -13.77 -7.12
CA SER A 30 20.69 -12.37 -7.15
C SER A 30 19.70 -12.15 -8.31
N LEU A 31 18.84 -11.14 -8.21
CA LEU A 31 17.89 -10.84 -9.29
C LEU A 31 18.62 -10.32 -10.54
N PRO A 32 18.20 -10.71 -11.75
CA PRO A 32 18.76 -10.14 -12.98
C PRO A 32 18.38 -8.67 -13.13
N PHE A 33 19.08 -7.95 -13.98
CA PHE A 33 18.71 -6.56 -14.31
C PHE A 33 17.42 -6.52 -15.12
N PHE A 34 16.74 -5.35 -15.09
CA PHE A 34 15.47 -5.12 -15.79
C PHE A 34 15.46 -5.64 -17.23
N GLN A 35 16.52 -5.35 -18.01
CA GLN A 35 16.61 -5.78 -19.39
C GLN A 35 16.70 -7.29 -19.54
N GLU A 36 17.49 -7.97 -18.70
CA GLU A 36 17.58 -9.44 -18.71
C GLU A 36 16.22 -10.06 -18.36
N ILE A 37 15.50 -9.48 -17.39
CA ILE A 37 14.15 -9.95 -17.05
C ILE A 37 13.19 -9.75 -18.23
N ARG A 38 13.18 -8.57 -18.84
CA ARG A 38 12.32 -8.24 -19.98
C ARG A 38 12.58 -9.14 -21.18
N ASP A 39 13.86 -9.41 -21.46
CA ASP A 39 14.29 -10.07 -22.69
C ASP A 39 14.27 -11.61 -22.56
N ASP A 40 14.59 -12.16 -21.37
CA ASP A 40 14.72 -13.61 -21.16
C ASP A 40 13.46 -14.28 -20.57
N TYR A 41 12.58 -13.53 -19.86
CA TYR A 41 11.40 -14.09 -19.16
C TYR A 41 10.07 -13.76 -19.86
N THR A 42 10.01 -13.96 -21.17
CA THR A 42 8.86 -13.55 -22.00
C THR A 42 7.60 -14.42 -21.85
N THR A 43 7.72 -15.63 -21.29
CA THR A 43 6.57 -16.54 -21.13
C THR A 43 5.80 -16.30 -19.83
N GLU A 44 6.51 -15.97 -18.75
CA GLU A 44 5.91 -15.71 -17.44
C GLU A 44 5.51 -14.24 -17.27
N GLU A 45 6.00 -13.36 -18.16
CA GLU A 45 5.80 -11.90 -18.16
C GLU A 45 5.86 -11.30 -16.74
N PRO A 46 6.99 -11.48 -16.02
CA PRO A 46 7.06 -11.15 -14.60
C PRO A 46 7.03 -9.64 -14.32
N LEU A 47 7.23 -8.79 -15.34
CA LEU A 47 7.20 -7.34 -15.23
C LEU A 47 5.78 -6.80 -15.46
N VAL A 48 5.23 -6.15 -14.44
CA VAL A 48 3.91 -5.52 -14.46
C VAL A 48 4.07 -4.01 -14.41
N GLU A 49 3.38 -3.30 -15.29
CA GLU A 49 3.30 -1.84 -15.25
C GLU A 49 2.29 -1.37 -14.21
N VAL A 50 2.72 -0.44 -13.35
CA VAL A 50 1.86 0.19 -12.34
C VAL A 50 2.00 1.70 -12.47
N ALA A 51 0.89 2.36 -12.79
CA ALA A 51 0.79 3.82 -12.70
C ALA A 51 0.53 4.22 -11.25
N LEU A 52 1.31 5.17 -10.73
CA LEU A 52 1.09 5.77 -9.41
C LEU A 52 1.02 7.29 -9.52
N ASP A 53 0.07 7.89 -8.82
CA ASP A 53 0.01 9.32 -8.58
C ASP A 53 -0.02 9.67 -7.07
N TYR A 54 -0.19 10.95 -6.72
CA TYR A 54 -0.30 11.33 -5.30
C TYR A 54 -1.67 11.08 -4.70
N ALA A 55 -2.72 10.93 -5.51
CA ALA A 55 -4.01 10.49 -5.01
C ALA A 55 -3.91 9.04 -4.50
N ASP A 56 -3.15 8.18 -5.18
CA ASP A 56 -2.85 6.82 -4.72
C ASP A 56 -2.05 6.81 -3.41
N VAL A 57 -1.04 7.68 -3.30
CA VAL A 57 -0.25 7.85 -2.07
C VAL A 57 -1.15 8.26 -0.90
N VAL A 58 -2.00 9.27 -1.10
CA VAL A 58 -2.90 9.79 -0.06
C VAL A 58 -3.96 8.76 0.34
N LYS A 59 -4.52 8.02 -0.63
CA LYS A 59 -5.50 6.96 -0.38
C LYS A 59 -4.87 5.69 0.23
N GLY A 60 -3.57 5.51 0.05
CA GLY A 60 -2.84 4.29 0.41
C GLY A 60 -3.18 3.11 -0.51
N THR A 61 -3.52 3.36 -1.78
CA THR A 61 -4.02 2.36 -2.74
C THR A 61 -3.12 1.12 -2.82
N HIS A 62 -1.80 1.31 -2.74
CA HIS A 62 -0.81 0.27 -2.99
C HIS A 62 -0.14 -0.29 -1.73
N ILE A 63 -0.49 0.20 -0.53
CA ILE A 63 0.22 -0.16 0.70
C ILE A 63 0.14 -1.67 0.97
N GLU A 64 -1.01 -2.32 0.73
CA GLU A 64 -1.16 -3.74 1.09
C GLU A 64 -0.53 -4.72 0.10
N THR A 65 -0.46 -4.36 -1.18
CA THR A 65 -0.12 -5.33 -2.25
C THR A 65 1.20 -5.02 -2.95
N THR A 66 1.83 -3.89 -2.66
CA THR A 66 3.05 -3.44 -3.33
C THR A 66 4.17 -3.19 -2.32
N LEU A 67 5.34 -3.76 -2.61
CA LEU A 67 6.54 -3.66 -1.81
C LEU A 67 7.63 -2.90 -2.58
N ALA A 68 8.07 -1.75 -2.10
CA ALA A 68 9.32 -1.14 -2.54
C ALA A 68 10.47 -1.60 -1.66
N VAL A 69 11.61 -1.94 -2.27
CA VAL A 69 12.81 -2.40 -1.56
C VAL A 69 13.82 -1.28 -1.54
N SER A 70 14.10 -0.76 -0.35
CA SER A 70 15.16 0.23 -0.13
C SER A 70 16.43 -0.51 0.28
N HIS A 71 17.48 -0.37 -0.52
CA HIS A 71 18.71 -1.13 -0.37
C HIS A 71 19.91 -0.38 -0.94
N ARG A 72 21.10 -0.89 -0.67
CA ARG A 72 22.33 -0.37 -1.22
C ARG A 72 22.80 -1.26 -2.36
N TRP A 73 23.27 -0.64 -3.45
CA TRP A 73 24.12 -1.33 -4.42
C TRP A 73 25.46 -1.67 -3.76
N MET A 74 25.70 -2.97 -3.54
CA MET A 74 26.90 -3.43 -2.85
C MET A 74 28.17 -3.17 -3.65
N GLN A 75 28.11 -3.40 -4.97
CA GLN A 75 29.11 -3.03 -5.97
C GLN A 75 28.49 -2.15 -7.08
N PRO A 76 29.29 -1.43 -7.88
CA PRO A 76 28.78 -0.57 -8.95
C PRO A 76 28.04 -1.30 -10.08
N ASP A 77 28.39 -2.56 -10.33
CA ASP A 77 27.90 -3.42 -11.41
C ASP A 77 27.11 -4.64 -10.91
N ASP A 78 27.10 -4.87 -9.58
CA ASP A 78 26.37 -5.95 -8.94
C ASP A 78 25.76 -5.47 -7.61
N PRO A 79 24.43 -5.27 -7.55
CA PRO A 79 23.79 -4.77 -6.34
C PRO A 79 23.82 -5.79 -5.19
N ASP A 80 23.87 -7.10 -5.47
CA ASP A 80 23.72 -8.19 -4.48
C ASP A 80 24.69 -9.37 -4.76
N PRO A 81 26.01 -9.16 -4.69
CA PRO A 81 27.00 -10.13 -5.15
C PRO A 81 27.06 -11.42 -4.34
N ASP A 82 26.60 -11.38 -3.08
CA ASP A 82 26.53 -12.54 -2.20
C ASP A 82 25.11 -13.12 -2.03
N GLY A 83 24.09 -12.48 -2.59
CA GLY A 83 22.70 -12.95 -2.58
C GLY A 83 21.99 -12.75 -1.24
N GLU A 84 22.61 -12.07 -0.28
CA GLU A 84 22.00 -11.85 1.04
C GLU A 84 20.79 -10.91 0.95
N GLN A 85 20.74 -9.99 -0.03
CA GLN A 85 19.59 -9.12 -0.21
C GLN A 85 18.38 -9.87 -0.77
N LEU A 86 18.57 -10.67 -1.82
CA LEU A 86 17.49 -11.50 -2.37
C LEU A 86 16.99 -12.51 -1.34
N LYS A 87 17.89 -13.10 -0.56
CA LYS A 87 17.54 -14.00 0.55
C LYS A 87 16.67 -13.29 1.60
N ALA A 88 17.03 -12.08 2.02
CA ALA A 88 16.25 -11.28 2.96
C ALA A 88 14.88 -10.89 2.39
N LEU A 89 14.84 -10.45 1.12
CA LEU A 89 13.60 -10.12 0.40
C LEU A 89 12.65 -11.32 0.33
N LYS A 90 13.14 -12.50 -0.07
CA LYS A 90 12.35 -13.75 -0.08
C LYS A 90 11.88 -14.12 1.32
N GLY A 91 12.71 -13.95 2.34
CA GLY A 91 12.34 -14.16 3.74
C GLY A 91 11.15 -13.29 4.14
N PHE A 92 11.18 -12.00 3.80
CA PHE A 92 10.07 -11.09 4.03
C PHE A 92 8.81 -11.49 3.25
N LEU A 93 8.92 -11.75 1.94
CA LEU A 93 7.78 -12.10 1.08
C LEU A 93 7.05 -13.38 1.52
N ASN A 94 7.75 -14.29 2.19
CA ASN A 94 7.18 -15.52 2.74
C ASN A 94 6.68 -15.39 4.20
N SER A 95 6.96 -14.25 4.84
CA SER A 95 6.44 -13.95 6.19
C SER A 95 4.94 -13.64 6.17
N PRO A 96 4.24 -13.66 7.33
CA PRO A 96 2.84 -13.26 7.40
C PRO A 96 2.55 -11.86 6.84
N ALA A 97 3.47 -10.91 7.01
CA ALA A 97 3.34 -9.55 6.46
C ALA A 97 3.50 -9.52 4.94
N GLY A 98 4.42 -10.33 4.40
CA GLY A 98 4.73 -10.38 2.97
C GLY A 98 3.76 -11.18 2.11
N LYS A 99 2.91 -12.04 2.70
CA LYS A 99 1.95 -12.88 1.94
C LYS A 99 0.91 -12.10 1.14
N LYS A 100 0.61 -10.87 1.54
CA LYS A 100 -0.31 -9.98 0.81
C LYS A 100 0.34 -9.24 -0.36
N ILE A 101 1.68 -9.25 -0.42
CA ILE A 101 2.42 -8.58 -1.47
C ILE A 101 2.27 -9.37 -2.77
N GLU A 102 1.79 -8.67 -3.79
CA GLU A 102 1.59 -9.14 -5.16
C GLU A 102 2.68 -8.61 -6.09
N ARG A 103 3.24 -7.43 -5.77
CA ARG A 103 4.20 -6.71 -6.62
C ARG A 103 5.40 -6.22 -5.83
N VAL A 104 6.58 -6.32 -6.42
CA VAL A 104 7.85 -5.91 -5.82
C VAL A 104 8.55 -4.92 -6.73
N TRP A 105 9.00 -3.81 -6.18
CA TRP A 105 9.85 -2.83 -6.84
C TRP A 105 11.24 -2.84 -6.19
N ILE A 106 12.27 -3.12 -6.98
CA ILE A 106 13.69 -3.03 -6.62
C ILE A 106 14.45 -2.47 -7.82
N ASP A 107 15.28 -1.45 -7.61
CA ASP A 107 15.72 -0.54 -8.68
C ASP A 107 16.39 -1.24 -9.89
N SER A 108 17.33 -2.14 -9.65
CA SER A 108 18.10 -2.87 -10.65
C SER A 108 17.23 -3.76 -11.53
N ALA A 109 16.26 -4.44 -10.94
CA ALA A 109 15.37 -5.37 -11.64
C ALA A 109 14.11 -4.71 -12.20
N CYS A 110 13.77 -3.50 -11.75
CA CYS A 110 12.52 -2.82 -12.08
C CYS A 110 12.70 -1.52 -12.88
N MET A 111 13.91 -0.99 -13.00
CA MET A 111 14.21 0.20 -13.81
C MET A 111 15.20 -0.15 -14.91
N PRO A 112 15.06 0.40 -16.14
CA PRO A 112 16.05 0.21 -17.19
C PRO A 112 17.43 0.76 -16.77
N GLN A 113 18.42 -0.12 -16.59
CA GLN A 113 19.74 0.24 -16.10
C GLN A 113 20.73 0.53 -17.23
N ASP A 114 21.72 1.39 -17.02
CA ASP A 114 22.82 1.56 -17.99
C ASP A 114 23.91 0.51 -17.77
N HIS A 115 23.50 -0.76 -17.79
CA HIS A 115 24.37 -1.90 -17.52
C HIS A 115 24.20 -2.98 -18.60
N PRO A 116 25.27 -3.42 -19.29
CA PRO A 116 26.58 -2.75 -19.34
C PRO A 116 26.45 -1.30 -19.86
N LYS A 117 27.43 -0.44 -19.55
CA LYS A 117 27.35 0.99 -19.89
C LYS A 117 27.09 1.22 -21.38
N GLY A 118 26.08 2.03 -21.69
CA GLY A 118 25.63 2.31 -23.05
C GLY A 118 24.59 1.33 -23.60
N SER A 119 24.07 0.40 -22.77
CA SER A 119 23.08 -0.60 -23.20
C SER A 119 21.66 -0.05 -23.33
N ARG A 120 21.34 1.11 -22.73
CA ARG A 120 19.98 1.66 -22.78
C ARG A 120 19.63 2.19 -24.16
N SER A 121 18.47 1.77 -24.65
CA SER A 121 17.79 2.44 -25.75
C SER A 121 17.38 3.86 -25.37
N ALA A 122 17.02 4.68 -26.36
CA ALA A 122 16.48 6.03 -26.11
C ALA A 122 15.18 5.99 -25.28
N GLU A 123 14.35 4.97 -25.51
CA GLU A 123 13.10 4.73 -24.77
C GLU A 123 13.38 4.35 -23.31
N ASP A 124 14.34 3.44 -23.09
CA ASP A 124 14.79 3.04 -21.75
C ASP A 124 15.38 4.21 -20.97
N ALA A 125 16.17 5.07 -21.63
CA ALA A 125 16.71 6.28 -21.02
C ALA A 125 15.61 7.26 -20.60
N ALA A 126 14.57 7.42 -21.43
CA ALA A 126 13.42 8.26 -21.10
C ALA A 126 12.59 7.68 -19.94
N ALA A 127 12.35 6.36 -19.95
CA ALA A 127 11.64 5.66 -18.88
C ALA A 127 12.40 5.75 -17.55
N PHE A 128 13.71 5.47 -17.55
CA PHE A 128 14.55 5.62 -16.36
C PHE A 128 14.49 7.04 -15.78
N LYS A 129 14.65 8.07 -16.62
CA LYS A 129 14.62 9.47 -16.17
C LYS A 129 13.26 9.84 -15.57
N ARG A 130 12.16 9.37 -16.17
CA ARG A 130 10.80 9.57 -15.67
C ARG A 130 10.62 8.90 -14.31
N MET A 131 10.96 7.62 -14.20
CA MET A 131 10.83 6.85 -12.96
C MET A 131 11.70 7.42 -11.83
N LEU A 132 12.97 7.73 -12.10
CA LEU A 132 13.89 8.31 -11.11
C LEU A 132 13.36 9.65 -10.57
N LYS A 133 12.72 10.45 -11.42
CA LYS A 133 12.12 11.72 -11.01
C LYS A 133 10.96 11.51 -10.04
N GLU A 134 10.22 10.41 -10.11
CA GLU A 134 9.00 10.22 -9.32
C GLU A 134 9.12 9.10 -8.27
N VAL A 135 10.31 8.50 -8.13
CA VAL A 135 10.59 7.37 -7.22
C VAL A 135 10.21 7.63 -5.77
N ASN A 136 10.22 8.89 -5.33
CA ASN A 136 9.80 9.27 -3.99
C ASN A 136 8.34 8.88 -3.68
N ARG A 137 7.47 8.79 -4.70
CA ARG A 137 6.07 8.37 -4.53
C ARG A 137 5.97 6.90 -4.12
N LEU A 138 6.84 6.03 -4.66
CA LEU A 138 6.87 4.62 -4.31
C LEU A 138 7.13 4.45 -2.81
N TYR A 139 8.20 5.06 -2.31
CA TYR A 139 8.59 4.95 -0.91
C TYR A 139 7.65 5.68 0.05
N LEU A 140 6.82 6.61 -0.44
CA LEU A 140 5.78 7.27 0.35
C LEU A 140 4.43 6.53 0.33
N GLY A 141 4.10 5.81 -0.75
CA GLY A 141 2.76 5.24 -1.02
C GLY A 141 2.63 3.73 -0.95
N THR A 142 3.72 2.99 -0.71
CA THR A 142 3.74 1.51 -0.71
C THR A 142 4.26 0.95 0.61
N THR A 143 4.16 -0.37 0.85
CA THR A 143 4.95 -1.00 1.93
C THR A 143 6.42 -0.97 1.54
N VAL A 144 7.32 -0.71 2.49
CA VAL A 144 8.76 -0.62 2.22
C VAL A 144 9.52 -1.65 3.03
N LEU A 145 10.35 -2.44 2.36
CA LEU A 145 11.36 -3.28 3.00
C LEU A 145 12.72 -2.58 2.92
N ILE A 146 13.30 -2.27 4.07
CA ILE A 146 14.63 -1.69 4.21
C ILE A 146 15.62 -2.83 4.49
N LEU A 147 16.59 -3.01 3.59
CA LEU A 147 17.68 -3.94 3.74
C LEU A 147 18.90 -3.20 4.30
N LEU A 148 19.06 -3.25 5.62
CA LEU A 148 19.97 -2.40 6.38
C LEU A 148 21.34 -3.07 6.57
N ASP A 149 22.35 -2.64 5.81
CA ASP A 149 23.77 -2.95 6.06
C ASP A 149 24.49 -1.77 6.76
N MET A 150 25.72 -1.96 7.26
CA MET A 150 26.44 -0.91 8.00
C MET A 150 26.72 0.37 7.19
N SER A 151 26.86 0.25 5.85
CA SER A 151 27.09 1.37 4.94
C SER A 151 25.81 2.02 4.42
N TYR A 152 24.66 1.48 4.80
CA TYR A 152 23.36 1.99 4.35
C TYR A 152 23.15 3.45 4.79
N VAL A 153 23.48 3.77 6.04
CA VAL A 153 23.21 5.08 6.66
C VAL A 153 24.14 6.21 6.17
N SER A 154 25.10 5.93 5.28
CA SER A 154 26.01 6.95 4.74
C SER A 154 25.63 7.44 3.34
N ARG A 155 24.64 6.80 2.69
CA ARG A 155 24.26 7.09 1.30
C ARG A 155 22.97 7.91 1.22
N PHE A 156 22.87 8.75 0.19
CA PHE A 156 21.75 9.66 0.01
C PHE A 156 20.43 8.93 -0.23
N TRP A 157 20.39 8.03 -1.21
CA TRP A 157 19.17 7.33 -1.62
C TRP A 157 18.59 6.49 -0.48
N THR A 158 19.37 5.59 0.09
CA THR A 158 18.99 4.75 1.23
C THR A 158 18.39 5.55 2.39
N GLN A 159 18.98 6.71 2.72
CA GLN A 159 18.49 7.60 3.76
C GLN A 159 17.22 8.36 3.39
N PHE A 160 17.14 8.86 2.15
CA PHE A 160 15.95 9.53 1.63
C PHE A 160 14.75 8.59 1.59
N GLU A 161 14.96 7.37 1.12
CA GLU A 161 13.96 6.31 1.03
C GLU A 161 13.49 5.85 2.42
N SER A 162 14.42 5.69 3.38
CA SER A 162 14.08 5.43 4.78
C SER A 162 13.20 6.53 5.37
N TRP A 163 13.56 7.81 5.16
CA TRP A 163 12.73 8.91 5.63
C TRP A 163 11.32 8.85 5.07
N LEU A 164 11.17 8.71 3.74
CA LEU A 164 9.87 8.60 3.07
C LEU A 164 9.05 7.43 3.60
N SER A 165 9.66 6.26 3.81
CA SER A 165 8.99 5.05 4.32
C SER A 165 8.40 5.21 5.72
N MET A 166 9.00 6.09 6.51
CA MET A 166 8.60 6.38 7.88
C MET A 166 7.62 7.55 7.98
N GLN A 167 7.29 8.20 6.85
CA GLN A 167 6.26 9.24 6.79
C GLN A 167 4.94 8.70 6.22
N PHE A 168 3.85 9.39 6.55
CA PHE A 168 2.56 9.26 5.85
C PHE A 168 1.95 10.64 5.58
N ALA A 169 1.11 10.71 4.55
CA ALA A 169 0.47 11.94 4.12
C ALA A 169 -0.75 12.29 5.00
N THR A 170 -0.89 13.57 5.33
CA THR A 170 -2.07 14.16 5.98
C THR A 170 -2.51 15.44 5.26
N PRO A 171 -3.73 15.94 5.47
CA PRO A 171 -4.16 17.23 4.89
C PRO A 171 -3.32 18.43 5.34
N SER A 172 -2.51 18.28 6.40
CA SER A 172 -1.58 19.30 6.88
C SER A 172 -0.14 19.10 6.40
N GLY A 173 0.15 18.08 5.59
CA GLY A 173 1.51 17.70 5.19
C GLY A 173 1.92 16.32 5.72
N LEU A 174 3.21 16.01 5.68
CA LEU A 174 3.76 14.73 6.12
C LEU A 174 3.88 14.64 7.65
N LYS A 175 3.62 13.45 8.20
CA LYS A 175 3.82 13.11 9.61
C LYS A 175 4.48 11.74 9.77
N SER A 176 5.09 11.51 10.92
CA SER A 176 5.67 10.21 11.30
C SER A 176 4.61 9.12 11.31
N ALA A 177 4.81 8.07 10.52
CA ALA A 177 4.01 6.84 10.53
C ALA A 177 4.42 5.89 11.67
N VAL A 178 5.65 6.01 12.17
CA VAL A 178 6.22 5.11 13.19
C VAL A 178 5.42 5.19 14.49
N GLY A 179 5.05 4.03 15.03
CA GLY A 179 4.24 3.90 16.24
C GLY A 179 2.75 4.20 16.03
N THR A 180 2.29 4.30 14.79
CA THR A 180 0.89 4.55 14.44
C THR A 180 0.31 3.40 13.62
N LYS A 181 -1.01 3.45 13.35
CA LYS A 181 -1.67 2.49 12.45
C LYS A 181 -1.21 2.60 10.98
N ASN A 182 -0.46 3.66 10.64
CA ASN A 182 0.02 3.93 9.28
C ASN A 182 1.43 3.38 9.03
N GLU A 183 2.03 2.73 10.03
CA GLU A 183 3.37 2.14 9.89
C GLU A 183 3.38 1.05 8.80
N ARG A 184 4.30 1.20 7.85
CA ARG A 184 4.37 0.40 6.62
C ARG A 184 5.81 0.08 6.20
N HIS A 185 6.77 0.32 7.08
CA HIS A 185 8.17 0.02 6.85
C HIS A 185 8.55 -1.24 7.63
N HIS A 186 9.43 -2.05 7.05
CA HIS A 186 10.00 -3.24 7.67
C HIS A 186 11.51 -3.17 7.52
N ILE A 187 12.24 -3.36 8.61
CA ILE A 187 13.71 -3.30 8.60
C ILE A 187 14.25 -4.70 8.79
N VAL A 188 15.11 -5.13 7.86
CA VAL A 188 15.87 -6.37 7.97
C VAL A 188 17.35 -6.00 7.92
N CYS A 189 18.04 -6.15 9.05
CA CYS A 189 19.49 -5.98 9.08
C CYS A 189 20.16 -7.16 8.39
N ILE A 190 21.05 -6.85 7.45
CA ILE A 190 21.82 -7.83 6.68
C ILE A 190 23.31 -7.63 6.92
N GLN A 191 24.14 -8.57 6.44
CA GLN A 191 25.59 -8.50 6.59
C GLN A 191 26.01 -8.31 8.06
N ASN A 192 27.08 -7.55 8.31
CA ASN A 192 27.57 -7.27 9.65
C ASN A 192 26.57 -6.48 10.53
N ALA A 193 25.59 -5.79 9.94
CA ALA A 193 24.55 -5.11 10.73
C ALA A 193 23.61 -6.11 11.41
N ALA A 194 23.45 -7.33 10.87
CA ALA A 194 22.61 -8.38 11.46
C ALA A 194 23.06 -8.77 12.88
N ALA A 195 24.36 -8.72 13.17
CA ALA A 195 24.90 -9.03 14.49
C ALA A 195 24.49 -8.02 15.58
N GLN A 196 24.05 -6.82 15.19
CA GLN A 196 23.60 -5.75 16.08
C GLN A 196 22.27 -5.15 15.60
N ALA A 197 21.36 -6.02 15.14
CA ALA A 197 20.16 -5.62 14.43
C ALA A 197 19.29 -4.62 15.22
N GLU A 198 19.12 -4.81 16.52
CA GLU A 198 18.35 -3.90 17.38
C GLU A 198 18.96 -2.49 17.40
N SER A 199 20.27 -2.38 17.55
CA SER A 199 20.98 -1.09 17.63
C SER A 199 20.93 -0.34 16.30
N PHE A 200 21.15 -1.03 15.17
CA PHE A 200 21.09 -0.41 13.84
C PHE A 200 19.66 -0.02 13.45
N THR A 201 18.67 -0.87 13.76
CA THR A 201 17.26 -0.56 13.55
C THR A 201 16.86 0.68 14.35
N LYS A 202 17.22 0.72 15.64
CA LYS A 202 16.92 1.87 16.50
C LYS A 202 17.59 3.14 15.99
N LEU A 203 18.86 3.08 15.59
CA LEU A 203 19.61 4.20 15.03
C LEU A 203 18.87 4.80 13.81
N LEU A 204 18.46 3.95 12.86
CA LEU A 204 17.77 4.39 11.66
C LEU A 204 16.41 5.02 11.97
N VAL A 205 15.62 4.40 12.85
CA VAL A 205 14.30 4.90 13.26
C VAL A 205 14.42 6.21 14.02
N ASP A 206 15.30 6.30 15.01
CA ASP A 206 15.54 7.53 15.77
C ASP A 206 15.96 8.69 14.85
N GLN A 207 16.77 8.38 13.83
CA GLN A 207 17.24 9.37 12.88
C GLN A 207 16.11 9.92 12.00
N TRP A 208 15.20 9.07 11.51
CA TRP A 208 14.29 9.46 10.43
C TRP A 208 12.83 9.64 10.82
N ALA A 209 12.33 8.89 11.80
CA ALA A 209 10.90 8.77 12.08
C ALA A 209 10.20 10.13 12.21
N LYS A 210 10.79 11.03 13.00
CA LYS A 210 10.19 12.32 13.39
C LYS A 210 10.70 13.52 12.61
N LYS A 211 11.59 13.34 11.63
CA LYS A 211 12.15 14.47 10.89
C LYS A 211 11.12 15.09 9.97
N THR A 212 10.95 16.41 10.09
CA THR A 212 10.16 17.18 9.12
C THR A 212 10.85 17.22 7.75
N PRO A 213 10.15 17.61 6.67
CA PRO A 213 10.79 17.79 5.37
C PRO A 213 12.00 18.75 5.40
N ASP A 214 11.92 19.85 6.16
CA ASP A 214 13.04 20.79 6.29
C ASP A 214 14.24 20.18 7.03
N GLU A 215 13.99 19.44 8.11
CA GLU A 215 15.05 18.75 8.85
C GLU A 215 15.69 17.63 8.03
N ALA A 216 14.88 16.88 7.26
CA ALA A 216 15.35 15.84 6.37
C ALA A 216 16.19 16.44 5.23
N HIS A 217 15.73 17.52 4.61
CA HIS A 217 16.49 18.27 3.61
C HIS A 217 17.82 18.75 4.20
N ALA A 218 17.80 19.42 5.35
CA ALA A 218 19.01 19.95 5.99
C ALA A 218 20.01 18.85 6.33
N PHE A 219 19.54 17.69 6.81
CA PHE A 219 20.38 16.53 7.08
C PHE A 219 20.97 15.96 5.79
N LEU A 220 20.12 15.63 4.81
CA LEU A 220 20.55 14.98 3.56
C LEU A 220 21.47 15.87 2.73
N SER A 221 21.39 17.20 2.87
CA SER A 221 22.26 18.15 2.17
C SER A 221 23.71 18.13 2.66
N LYS A 222 24.01 17.53 3.81
CA LYS A 222 25.36 17.53 4.38
C LYS A 222 26.37 16.74 3.52
N PRO A 223 27.67 17.09 3.59
CA PRO A 223 28.72 16.49 2.76
C PRO A 223 29.06 15.04 3.12
N ASP A 224 28.78 14.59 4.34
CA ASP A 224 28.96 13.21 4.79
C ASP A 224 27.87 12.26 4.29
N VAL A 225 26.79 12.79 3.71
CA VAL A 225 25.79 12.03 2.97
C VAL A 225 26.23 11.87 1.52
N THR A 226 26.79 10.69 1.22
CA THR A 226 27.43 10.35 -0.05
C THR A 226 26.41 9.99 -1.14
N VAL A 227 26.74 10.29 -2.39
CA VAL A 227 25.96 9.91 -3.57
C VAL A 227 26.89 9.60 -4.73
N THR A 228 26.54 8.62 -5.57
CA THR A 228 27.35 8.26 -6.75
C THR A 228 27.19 9.31 -7.87
N ASN A 229 26.00 9.90 -7.98
CA ASN A 229 25.67 10.96 -8.92
C ASN A 229 25.16 12.20 -8.17
N GLN A 230 25.95 13.28 -8.14
CA GLN A 230 25.56 14.51 -7.46
C GLN A 230 24.27 15.12 -8.04
N GLY A 231 24.00 14.94 -9.33
CA GLY A 231 22.76 15.40 -9.96
C GLY A 231 21.49 14.77 -9.38
N ASP A 232 21.58 13.56 -8.81
CA ASP A 232 20.45 12.94 -8.11
C ASP A 232 20.10 13.74 -6.87
N LYS A 233 21.11 14.06 -6.05
CA LYS A 233 20.95 14.84 -4.82
C LYS A 233 20.40 16.23 -5.13
N ASP A 234 20.97 16.90 -6.13
CA ASP A 234 20.54 18.23 -6.57
C ASP A 234 19.09 18.22 -7.11
N GLY A 235 18.68 17.14 -7.78
CA GLY A 235 17.33 16.99 -8.31
C GLY A 235 16.26 16.57 -7.29
N GLN A 236 16.64 15.83 -6.24
CA GLN A 236 15.69 15.32 -5.25
C GLN A 236 15.54 16.23 -4.02
N LEU A 237 16.60 16.91 -3.57
CA LEU A 237 16.54 17.79 -2.40
C LEU A 237 15.42 18.85 -2.50
N PRO A 238 15.25 19.60 -3.61
CA PRO A 238 14.15 20.56 -3.72
C PRO A 238 12.76 19.94 -3.58
N LYS A 239 12.60 18.67 -3.99
CA LYS A 239 11.31 17.98 -3.87
C LYS A 239 10.94 17.69 -2.44
N ILE A 240 11.91 17.41 -1.57
CA ILE A 240 11.66 17.18 -0.14
C ILE A 240 10.85 18.35 0.43
N LYS A 241 11.28 19.58 0.15
CA LYS A 241 10.59 20.81 0.59
C LYS A 241 9.21 21.00 -0.03
N ALA A 242 8.98 20.45 -1.22
CA ALA A 242 7.70 20.55 -1.92
C ALA A 242 6.70 19.46 -1.50
N LEU A 243 7.13 18.41 -0.79
CA LEU A 243 6.28 17.26 -0.49
C LEU A 243 5.04 17.61 0.32
N ASP A 244 5.16 18.48 1.33
CA ASP A 244 3.99 18.91 2.13
C ASP A 244 2.93 19.55 1.26
N ALA A 245 3.32 20.55 0.46
CA ALA A 245 2.40 21.22 -0.47
C ALA A 245 1.82 20.25 -1.51
N THR A 246 2.63 19.27 -1.95
CA THR A 246 2.21 18.28 -2.94
C THR A 246 1.13 17.35 -2.39
N VAL A 247 1.32 16.80 -1.18
CA VAL A 247 0.30 15.93 -0.57
C VAL A 247 -0.95 16.73 -0.16
N GLN A 248 -0.79 17.96 0.31
CA GLN A 248 -1.91 18.86 0.61
C GLN A 248 -2.76 19.12 -0.64
N GLY A 249 -2.11 19.40 -1.78
CA GLY A 249 -2.79 19.56 -3.07
C GLY A 249 -3.58 18.31 -3.46
N ALA A 250 -2.98 17.12 -3.33
CA ALA A 250 -3.66 15.87 -3.62
C ALA A 250 -4.89 15.60 -2.73
N PHE A 251 -4.86 15.97 -1.45
CA PHE A 251 -6.04 15.91 -0.58
C PHE A 251 -7.15 16.86 -1.05
N GLY A 252 -6.78 18.08 -1.47
CA GLY A 252 -7.71 19.05 -2.05
C GLY A 252 -8.39 18.51 -3.31
N ASP A 253 -7.60 17.96 -4.24
CA ASP A 253 -8.10 17.39 -5.49
C ASP A 253 -9.03 16.19 -5.25
N ILE A 254 -8.70 15.31 -4.31
CA ILE A 254 -9.59 14.18 -3.93
C ILE A 254 -10.90 14.72 -3.35
N SER A 255 -10.82 15.71 -2.46
CA SER A 255 -12.02 16.29 -1.83
C SER A 255 -12.94 16.88 -2.89
N GLN A 256 -12.39 17.67 -3.83
CA GLN A 256 -13.15 18.24 -4.94
C GLN A 256 -13.74 17.15 -5.84
N SER A 257 -12.95 16.13 -6.20
CA SER A 257 -13.42 15.02 -7.04
C SER A 257 -14.59 14.25 -6.41
N LEU A 258 -14.56 14.03 -5.09
CA LEU A 258 -15.65 13.35 -4.37
C LEU A 258 -16.91 14.21 -4.31
N GLU A 259 -16.76 15.54 -4.23
CA GLU A 259 -17.89 16.48 -4.29
C GLU A 259 -18.53 16.50 -5.68
N ASP A 260 -17.71 16.56 -6.72
CA ASP A 260 -18.17 16.55 -8.11
C ASP A 260 -18.86 15.22 -8.46
N GLU A 261 -18.32 14.09 -8.02
CA GLU A 261 -18.92 12.75 -8.23
C GLU A 261 -20.27 12.61 -7.52
N LEU A 262 -20.39 13.12 -6.30
CA LEU A 262 -21.64 13.12 -5.56
C LEU A 262 -22.69 14.00 -6.27
N ALA A 263 -22.33 15.22 -6.63
CA ALA A 263 -23.23 16.13 -7.33
C ALA A 263 -23.68 15.58 -8.70
N ALA A 264 -22.77 14.97 -9.45
CA ALA A 264 -23.08 14.32 -10.72
C ALA A 264 -24.04 13.12 -10.53
N SER A 265 -23.81 12.31 -9.50
CA SER A 265 -24.67 11.17 -9.16
C SER A 265 -26.07 11.62 -8.75
N GLU A 266 -26.18 12.68 -7.95
CA GLU A 266 -27.47 13.25 -7.53
C GLU A 266 -28.24 13.84 -8.71
N ALA A 267 -27.55 14.55 -9.61
CA ALA A 267 -28.15 15.08 -10.83
C ALA A 267 -28.58 13.97 -11.81
N ALA A 268 -27.88 12.84 -11.85
CA ALA A 268 -28.27 11.67 -12.62
C ALA A 268 -29.50 10.98 -12.00
N ALA A 269 -29.56 10.87 -10.66
CA ALA A 269 -30.69 10.27 -9.95
C ALA A 269 -31.96 11.08 -10.18
N ALA A 270 -31.88 12.40 -10.04
CA ALA A 270 -33.01 13.29 -10.29
C ALA A 270 -33.55 13.18 -11.73
N ARG A 271 -32.66 13.02 -12.72
CA ARG A 271 -33.06 12.78 -14.13
C ARG A 271 -33.76 11.44 -14.31
N ALA A 272 -33.19 10.36 -13.78
CA ALA A 272 -33.79 9.02 -13.89
C ALA A 272 -35.15 8.92 -13.18
N GLU A 273 -35.30 9.59 -12.02
CA GLU A 273 -36.58 9.69 -11.32
C GLU A 273 -37.62 10.48 -12.12
N ALA A 274 -37.23 11.60 -12.73
CA ALA A 274 -38.10 12.40 -13.57
C ALA A 274 -38.56 11.65 -14.82
N GLU A 275 -37.67 10.92 -15.49
CA GLU A 275 -37.99 10.08 -16.66
C GLU A 275 -38.95 8.94 -16.29
N LEU A 276 -38.71 8.27 -15.15
CA LEU A 276 -39.60 7.23 -14.64
C LEU A 276 -40.99 7.81 -14.33
N ALA A 277 -41.06 8.95 -13.66
CA ALA A 277 -42.32 9.60 -13.32
C ALA A 277 -43.11 10.06 -14.56
N ALA A 278 -42.41 10.58 -15.58
CA ALA A 278 -43.01 10.95 -16.85
C ALA A 278 -43.61 9.73 -17.56
N TRP A 279 -42.86 8.62 -17.62
CA TRP A 279 -43.35 7.37 -18.20
C TRP A 279 -44.57 6.82 -17.46
N GLU A 280 -44.56 6.81 -16.12
CA GLU A 280 -45.69 6.32 -15.31
C GLU A 280 -46.94 7.19 -15.51
N THR A 281 -46.76 8.50 -15.71
CA THR A 281 -47.85 9.43 -15.99
C THR A 281 -48.43 9.21 -17.39
N GLU A 282 -47.58 9.06 -18.40
CA GLU A 282 -47.99 8.84 -19.79
C GLU A 282 -48.73 7.50 -19.98
N ASN A 283 -48.33 6.47 -19.24
CA ASN A 283 -48.89 5.13 -19.36
C ASN A 283 -50.04 4.87 -18.37
N ASP A 284 -50.39 5.84 -17.52
CA ASP A 284 -51.35 5.71 -16.42
C ASP A 284 -51.16 4.41 -15.61
N ALA A 285 -49.89 4.03 -15.41
CA ALA A 285 -49.52 2.76 -14.84
C ALA A 285 -48.18 2.84 -14.11
N LYS A 286 -48.07 2.09 -13.01
CA LYS A 286 -46.81 1.98 -12.27
C LYS A 286 -45.81 1.08 -12.99
N ALA A 287 -44.55 1.49 -12.99
CA ALA A 287 -43.49 0.70 -13.57
C ALA A 287 -43.28 -0.59 -12.76
N GLY A 288 -43.37 -1.72 -13.45
CA GLY A 288 -43.07 -3.02 -12.88
C GLY A 288 -41.60 -3.12 -12.45
N GLU A 289 -41.29 -4.05 -11.55
CA GLU A 289 -39.94 -4.25 -10.99
C GLU A 289 -38.85 -4.48 -12.05
N LYS A 290 -39.22 -5.05 -13.20
CA LYS A 290 -38.32 -5.33 -14.32
C LYS A 290 -38.30 -4.22 -15.39
N ASN A 291 -39.07 -3.15 -15.19
CA ASN A 291 -39.07 -2.02 -16.12
C ASN A 291 -37.68 -1.35 -16.11
N GLN A 292 -37.13 -1.09 -17.29
CA GLN A 292 -35.77 -0.58 -17.45
C GLN A 292 -35.57 0.79 -16.78
N LEU A 293 -36.56 1.69 -16.83
CA LEU A 293 -36.49 3.01 -16.17
C LEU A 293 -36.45 2.86 -14.65
N LYS A 294 -37.23 1.93 -14.09
CA LYS A 294 -37.21 1.65 -12.65
C LYS A 294 -35.91 1.01 -12.19
N VAL A 295 -35.33 0.12 -13.01
CA VAL A 295 -34.02 -0.46 -12.76
C VAL A 295 -32.93 0.60 -12.82
N ALA A 296 -32.95 1.47 -13.85
CA ALA A 296 -32.00 2.57 -13.99
C ALA A 296 -32.06 3.55 -12.81
N ALA A 297 -33.26 3.99 -12.39
CA ALA A 297 -33.43 4.85 -11.23
C ALA A 297 -32.83 4.23 -9.95
N ARG A 298 -33.02 2.91 -9.74
CA ARG A 298 -32.40 2.20 -8.60
C ARG A 298 -30.88 2.13 -8.69
N GLN A 299 -30.33 1.86 -9.88
CA GLN A 299 -28.88 1.81 -10.09
C GLN A 299 -28.24 3.16 -9.78
N VAL A 300 -28.84 4.25 -10.24
CA VAL A 300 -28.30 5.60 -9.99
C VAL A 300 -28.49 6.00 -8.51
N ALA A 301 -29.61 5.64 -7.87
CA ALA A 301 -29.77 5.83 -6.42
C ALA A 301 -28.71 5.08 -5.61
N SER A 302 -28.34 3.86 -6.03
CA SER A 302 -27.22 3.12 -5.43
C SER A 302 -25.88 3.81 -5.65
N ALA A 303 -25.67 4.46 -6.81
CA ALA A 303 -24.46 5.24 -7.08
C ALA A 303 -24.37 6.48 -6.18
N VAL A 304 -25.48 7.19 -5.94
CA VAL A 304 -25.54 8.31 -4.97
C VAL A 304 -25.14 7.83 -3.57
N ALA A 305 -25.68 6.69 -3.12
CA ALA A 305 -25.34 6.13 -1.82
C ALA A 305 -23.85 5.78 -1.72
N ALA A 306 -23.27 5.19 -2.78
CA ALA A 306 -21.85 4.88 -2.85
C ALA A 306 -20.97 6.15 -2.82
N ALA A 307 -21.33 7.18 -3.58
CA ALA A 307 -20.59 8.45 -3.62
C ALA A 307 -20.61 9.17 -2.25
N ARG A 308 -21.78 9.22 -1.56
CA ARG A 308 -21.86 9.76 -0.19
C ARG A 308 -20.98 8.98 0.77
N LYS A 309 -21.05 7.64 0.73
CA LYS A 309 -20.23 6.78 1.57
C LYS A 309 -18.73 7.03 1.35
N ALA A 310 -18.29 7.13 0.09
CA ALA A 310 -16.89 7.42 -0.23
C ALA A 310 -16.41 8.77 0.33
N LYS A 311 -17.26 9.82 0.23
CA LYS A 311 -16.99 11.13 0.83
C LYS A 311 -16.87 11.06 2.36
N GLU A 312 -17.80 10.36 3.01
CA GLU A 312 -17.81 10.17 4.47
C GLU A 312 -16.59 9.39 4.96
N GLU A 313 -16.23 8.28 4.30
CA GLU A 313 -15.04 7.48 4.63
C GLU A 313 -13.76 8.31 4.48
N HIS A 314 -13.64 9.12 3.43
CA HIS A 314 -12.48 10.00 3.24
C HIS A 314 -12.37 11.03 4.38
N ALA A 315 -13.48 11.67 4.75
CA ALA A 315 -13.52 12.62 5.86
C ALA A 315 -13.19 11.97 7.21
N GLN A 316 -13.66 10.73 7.43
CA GLN A 316 -13.40 9.98 8.65
C GLN A 316 -11.94 9.54 8.76
N ALA A 317 -11.33 9.10 7.66
CA ALA A 317 -9.91 8.77 7.58
C ALA A 317 -9.03 9.99 7.93
N ILE A 318 -9.38 11.16 7.39
CA ILE A 318 -8.74 12.44 7.73
C ILE A 318 -8.85 12.73 9.23
N SER A 319 -10.07 12.68 9.78
CA SER A 319 -10.33 12.99 11.19
C SER A 319 -9.59 12.05 12.13
N SER A 320 -9.49 10.77 11.78
CA SER A 320 -8.78 9.75 12.57
C SER A 320 -7.27 9.76 12.38
N SER A 321 -6.73 10.58 11.47
CA SER A 321 -5.31 10.58 11.09
C SER A 321 -4.81 9.19 10.63
N VAL A 322 -5.68 8.43 9.96
CA VAL A 322 -5.37 7.11 9.40
C VAL A 322 -5.47 7.17 7.88
N VAL A 323 -4.53 6.54 7.19
CA VAL A 323 -4.59 6.42 5.72
C VAL A 323 -5.86 5.63 5.33
N PRO A 324 -6.67 6.08 4.35
CA PRO A 324 -7.97 5.47 4.04
C PRO A 324 -7.93 3.95 3.83
N ALA A 325 -6.92 3.43 3.14
CA ALA A 325 -6.75 1.98 2.97
C ALA A 325 -6.56 1.21 4.30
N MET A 326 -5.78 1.76 5.23
CA MET A 326 -5.57 1.15 6.54
C MET A 326 -6.83 1.17 7.40
N MET A 327 -7.65 2.21 7.26
CA MET A 327 -8.95 2.30 7.95
C MET A 327 -9.92 1.23 7.47
N ARG A 328 -10.09 1.09 6.14
CA ARG A 328 -10.94 0.04 5.53
C ARG A 328 -10.51 -1.36 5.96
N ARG A 329 -9.20 -1.60 6.09
CA ARG A 329 -8.67 -2.87 6.62
C ARG A 329 -9.10 -3.12 8.06
N ALA A 330 -8.94 -2.13 8.93
CA ALA A 330 -9.32 -2.28 10.33
C ALA A 330 -10.81 -2.59 10.48
N GLU A 331 -11.65 -1.93 9.68
CA GLU A 331 -13.09 -2.19 9.62
C GLU A 331 -13.42 -3.58 9.06
N ALA A 332 -12.73 -4.02 8.01
CA ALA A 332 -12.88 -5.37 7.45
C ALA A 332 -12.53 -6.46 8.48
N VAL A 333 -11.43 -6.28 9.23
CA VAL A 333 -11.04 -7.22 10.31
C VAL A 333 -12.07 -7.23 11.45
N LEU A 334 -12.64 -6.07 11.82
CA LEU A 334 -13.71 -6.01 12.81
C LEU A 334 -15.01 -6.65 12.29
N ALA A 335 -15.33 -6.49 11.01
CA ALA A 335 -16.47 -7.11 10.35
C ALA A 335 -16.30 -8.64 10.25
N GLU A 336 -15.10 -9.12 9.97
CA GLU A 336 -14.76 -10.55 9.99
C GLU A 336 -14.74 -11.12 11.41
N GLY A 337 -14.23 -10.37 12.39
CA GLY A 337 -14.25 -10.79 13.80
C GLY A 337 -15.63 -10.80 14.44
N SER A 338 -16.57 -10.01 13.91
CA SER A 338 -17.99 -9.99 14.34
C SER A 338 -18.86 -10.99 13.59
N ARG A 339 -18.42 -11.49 12.42
CA ARG A 339 -18.94 -12.71 11.81
C ARG A 339 -18.30 -13.90 12.53
N GLY A 340 -18.95 -14.36 13.61
CA GLY A 340 -18.50 -15.50 14.41
C GLY A 340 -17.86 -16.59 13.55
N LEU A 341 -16.55 -16.80 13.74
CA LEU A 341 -15.81 -17.86 13.07
C LEU A 341 -16.51 -19.20 13.34
N PRO A 342 -16.93 -19.96 12.31
CA PRO A 342 -17.44 -21.30 12.53
C PRO A 342 -16.34 -22.13 13.18
N GLY A 343 -16.57 -22.61 14.40
CA GLY A 343 -15.63 -23.45 15.13
C GLY A 343 -15.12 -22.92 16.48
N ARG A 344 -15.65 -21.83 17.03
CA ARG A 344 -15.38 -21.41 18.43
C ARG A 344 -16.61 -21.48 19.31
N PHE A 345 -16.40 -21.81 20.58
CA PHE A 345 -17.43 -21.78 21.63
C PHE A 345 -18.09 -20.41 21.73
N GLU A 346 -19.41 -20.40 21.88
CA GLU A 346 -20.18 -19.18 22.11
C GLU A 346 -20.92 -19.25 23.45
N PRO A 347 -20.55 -18.42 24.45
CA PRO A 347 -21.22 -18.43 25.74
C PRO A 347 -22.68 -18.00 25.60
N ALA A 348 -23.59 -18.73 26.25
CA ALA A 348 -25.00 -18.38 26.30
C ALA A 348 -25.62 -18.87 27.62
N SER A 349 -26.40 -17.99 28.25
CA SER A 349 -27.04 -18.26 29.55
C SER A 349 -28.26 -19.19 29.44
N ALA A 350 -28.82 -19.36 28.23
CA ALA A 350 -29.94 -20.23 27.94
C ALA A 350 -29.91 -20.69 26.47
N PHE A 351 -30.63 -21.78 26.19
CA PHE A 351 -30.81 -22.28 24.83
C PHE A 351 -31.66 -21.31 24.01
N ALA A 352 -31.11 -20.80 22.89
CA ALA A 352 -31.75 -19.83 22.00
C ALA A 352 -32.12 -20.44 20.63
N GLY A 353 -32.22 -21.76 20.53
CA GLY A 353 -32.53 -22.49 19.29
C GLY A 353 -31.35 -23.27 18.71
N ALA A 354 -31.65 -24.19 17.78
CA ALA A 354 -30.64 -25.00 17.12
C ALA A 354 -29.82 -24.16 16.12
N ARG A 355 -28.51 -24.40 16.09
CA ARG A 355 -27.58 -23.72 15.19
C ARG A 355 -26.82 -24.76 14.36
N PRO A 356 -26.84 -24.69 13.01
CA PRO A 356 -26.11 -25.63 12.18
C PRO A 356 -24.62 -25.68 12.55
N GLY A 357 -24.09 -26.88 12.79
CA GLY A 357 -22.69 -27.09 13.19
C GLY A 357 -22.37 -26.82 14.66
N TYR A 358 -23.38 -26.65 15.51
CA TYR A 358 -23.20 -26.37 16.95
C TYR A 358 -24.13 -27.18 17.86
N VAL A 359 -23.63 -27.53 19.05
CA VAL A 359 -24.34 -28.20 20.14
C VAL A 359 -24.36 -27.31 21.37
N PHE A 360 -25.54 -26.99 21.89
CA PHE A 360 -25.68 -26.25 23.15
C PHE A 360 -25.46 -27.19 24.34
N ARG A 361 -24.46 -26.89 25.18
CA ARG A 361 -24.13 -27.69 26.37
C ARG A 361 -23.39 -26.88 27.42
N ALA A 362 -23.31 -27.43 28.64
CA ALA A 362 -22.30 -27.03 29.61
C ALA A 362 -21.01 -27.82 29.33
N GLY A 363 -19.91 -27.11 29.08
CA GLY A 363 -18.59 -27.70 28.87
C GLY A 363 -17.50 -26.99 29.66
N ASP A 364 -16.25 -27.28 29.30
CA ASP A 364 -15.03 -26.74 29.88
C ASP A 364 -14.92 -25.21 29.80
N GLN A 365 -15.54 -24.60 28.80
CA GLN A 365 -15.57 -23.14 28.61
C GLN A 365 -16.85 -22.48 29.15
N GLY A 366 -17.72 -23.23 29.84
CA GLY A 366 -18.98 -22.77 30.40
C GLY A 366 -20.20 -23.23 29.60
N LEU A 367 -21.37 -22.66 29.93
CA LEU A 367 -22.63 -22.92 29.24
C LEU A 367 -22.70 -22.14 27.93
N GLY A 368 -22.97 -22.82 26.82
CA GLY A 368 -23.02 -22.18 25.51
C GLY A 368 -23.06 -23.16 24.34
N TYR A 369 -22.87 -22.64 23.13
CA TYR A 369 -22.83 -23.40 21.88
C TYR A 369 -21.39 -23.85 21.57
N TYR A 370 -21.17 -25.15 21.42
CA TYR A 370 -19.89 -25.75 21.04
C TYR A 370 -19.94 -26.26 19.60
N PRO A 371 -18.84 -26.23 18.84
CA PRO A 371 -18.78 -26.80 17.50
C PRO A 371 -19.06 -28.31 17.51
N ASP A 372 -19.90 -28.77 16.58
CA ASP A 372 -20.22 -30.18 16.42
C ASP A 372 -19.01 -30.92 15.81
N GLY A 373 -18.32 -31.75 16.61
CA GLY A 373 -17.10 -32.47 16.21
C GLY A 373 -15.98 -32.51 17.26
N GLN A 374 -16.01 -31.67 18.30
CA GLN A 374 -15.10 -31.79 19.45
C GLN A 374 -15.75 -32.65 20.56
N ILE A 375 -15.68 -33.97 20.39
CA ILE A 375 -16.04 -34.96 21.40
C ILE A 375 -14.74 -35.52 22.00
N PRO A 376 -14.30 -35.09 23.20
CA PRO A 376 -13.47 -35.95 24.02
C PRO A 376 -14.34 -37.10 24.54
N PRO A 377 -13.86 -38.35 24.55
CA PRO A 377 -14.63 -39.46 25.10
C PRO A 377 -14.91 -39.22 26.59
N ARG A 378 -16.17 -39.41 26.99
CA ARG A 378 -16.58 -39.37 28.40
C ARG A 378 -15.76 -40.39 29.18
N GLY A 379 -15.01 -39.91 30.17
CA GLY A 379 -14.43 -40.76 31.21
C GLY A 379 -15.54 -41.56 31.89
N LEU A 380 -15.40 -42.89 31.88
CA LEU A 380 -16.22 -43.80 32.67
C LEU A 380 -15.87 -43.65 34.16
N PRO A 381 -16.85 -43.74 35.07
CA PRO A 381 -16.59 -43.71 36.51
C PRO A 381 -15.91 -45.02 36.93
N GLY A 382 -14.89 -44.90 37.79
CA GLY A 382 -14.01 -45.99 38.17
C GLY A 382 -14.69 -47.15 38.89
N ARG A 383 -14.02 -48.32 38.84
CA ARG A 383 -14.12 -49.40 39.82
C ARG A 383 -12.79 -50.16 39.90
N PHE A 384 -12.27 -50.21 41.14
CA PHE A 384 -11.24 -51.04 41.77
C PHE A 384 -9.86 -51.16 41.13
#